data_AF-J0CY15-F1
#
_entry.id   AF-J0CY15-F1
#
_cell.length_a   1.000
_cell.length_b   1.000
_cell.length_c   1.000
_cell.angle_alpha   90.00
_cell.angle_beta   90.00
_cell.angle_gamma   90.00
#
_symmetry.space_group_name_H-M   'P 1'
#
loop_
_entity.id
_entity.type
_entity.pdbx_description
1 polymer ?
#
loop_
_entity_poly.entity_id
_entity_poly.type
_entity_poly.pdbx_seq_one_letter_code
_entity_poly.pdbx_strand_id
1 'polypeptide(L)'
;MHDTCPVLEILNMPQLESLTLARRQHHKDQVTKKQVAALLHFHTTGNLPLREFRLSDLWISDADLLQIMKRSPRLELLAIVNGKTSDKFLTQSSTKRGRPARWICPNLSRVCIMTDHSSKSDKFKVSKEGMGAFVAARLRVNQASSTRGGAPSVSRLMNVRLDEDDIIFDNILNVDWAWSHDDTCSPHRRLVAPWEYNLDAASRWWMSTRHWEDLL
;
A
#
# COMPACT_ATOMS: atom_id res chain seq x y z
N MET A 1 22.84 6.66 -10.06
CA MET A 1 21.78 7.26 -10.89
C MET A 1 20.51 6.48 -10.63
N HIS A 2 19.46 7.17 -10.18
CA HIS A 2 18.15 6.56 -9.95
C HIS A 2 17.42 6.54 -11.29
N ASP A 3 17.26 5.35 -11.88
CA ASP A 3 16.32 5.17 -12.99
C ASP A 3 14.90 5.31 -12.42
N THR A 4 14.42 6.55 -12.34
CA THR A 4 13.01 6.82 -12.09
C THR A 4 12.24 6.45 -13.35
N CYS A 5 11.04 5.89 -13.18
CA CYS A 5 10.18 5.58 -14.32
C CYS A 5 9.60 6.91 -14.82
N PRO A 6 10.03 7.45 -15.99
CA PRO A 6 9.66 8.80 -16.42
C PRO A 6 8.15 8.96 -16.64
N VAL A 7 7.44 7.86 -16.86
CA VAL A 7 6.00 7.85 -17.15
C VAL A 7 5.16 8.35 -15.97
N LEU A 8 5.54 8.02 -14.72
CA LEU A 8 4.75 8.42 -13.55
C LEU A 8 5.14 9.80 -13.00
N GLU A 9 6.34 10.31 -13.32
CA GLU A 9 6.71 11.69 -12.99
C GLU A 9 5.91 12.71 -13.83
N ILE A 10 5.45 12.31 -15.01
CA ILE A 10 4.65 13.15 -15.93
C ILE A 10 3.16 13.18 -15.53
N LEU A 11 2.70 12.19 -14.75
CA LEU A 11 1.29 12.05 -14.39
C LEU A 11 0.93 12.87 -13.16
N ASN A 12 0.56 14.13 -13.39
CA ASN A 12 -0.06 14.97 -12.36
C ASN A 12 -1.48 14.46 -12.05
N MET A 13 -1.63 13.68 -10.97
CA MET A 13 -2.92 13.13 -10.53
C MET A 13 -3.35 13.70 -9.17
N PRO A 14 -3.65 15.01 -9.06
CA PRO A 14 -3.86 15.68 -7.76
C PRO A 14 -5.13 15.21 -7.03
N GLN A 15 -6.02 14.49 -7.71
CA GLN A 15 -7.27 13.94 -7.18
C GLN A 15 -7.22 12.41 -7.02
N LEU A 16 -6.03 11.80 -7.04
CA LEU A 16 -5.91 10.35 -6.91
C LEU A 16 -6.27 9.90 -5.49
N GLU A 17 -7.48 9.38 -5.32
CA GLU A 17 -7.97 8.86 -4.04
C GLU A 17 -7.71 7.35 -3.86
N SER A 18 -7.55 6.60 -4.94
CA SER A 18 -7.33 5.14 -4.89
C SER A 18 -6.19 4.74 -5.82
N LEU A 19 -5.21 4.03 -5.27
CA LEU A 19 -4.05 3.50 -5.99
C LEU A 19 -3.99 1.99 -5.79
N THR A 20 -4.09 1.25 -6.89
CA THR A 20 -3.90 -0.20 -6.91
C THR A 20 -2.74 -0.53 -7.83
N LEU A 21 -1.74 -1.22 -7.29
CA LEU A 21 -0.62 -1.78 -8.04
C LEU A 21 -0.68 -3.30 -7.92
N ALA A 22 -0.78 -3.99 -9.05
CA ALA A 22 -0.84 -5.44 -9.10
C ALA A 22 0.04 -5.97 -10.24
N ARG A 23 0.74 -7.08 -9.99
CA ARG A 23 1.41 -7.82 -11.07
C ARG A 23 0.43 -8.80 -11.70
N ARG A 24 0.13 -8.65 -13.00
CA ARG A 24 -0.63 -9.66 -13.74
C ARG A 24 0.20 -10.94 -13.87
N GLN A 25 -0.40 -12.08 -13.54
CA GLN A 25 0.27 -13.39 -13.43
C GLN A 25 0.92 -13.90 -14.74
N HIS A 26 0.69 -13.25 -15.88
CA HIS A 26 1.14 -13.73 -17.19
C HIS A 26 2.54 -13.27 -17.63
N HIS A 27 3.18 -12.34 -16.92
CA HIS A 27 4.53 -11.89 -17.27
C HIS A 27 5.59 -12.54 -16.39
N LYS A 28 6.52 -13.27 -17.02
CA LYS A 28 7.67 -13.92 -16.35
C LYS A 28 8.67 -12.91 -15.80
N ASP A 29 8.59 -11.65 -16.22
CA ASP A 29 9.52 -10.61 -15.78
C ASP A 29 9.28 -10.24 -14.32
N GLN A 30 10.31 -10.44 -13.50
CA GLN A 30 10.27 -10.08 -12.10
C GLN A 30 10.38 -8.56 -11.96
N VAL A 31 9.25 -7.89 -11.66
CA VAL A 31 9.27 -6.50 -11.20
C VAL A 31 10.05 -6.46 -9.89
N THR A 32 11.19 -5.80 -9.92
CA THR A 32 12.05 -5.66 -8.74
C THR A 32 11.44 -4.71 -7.73
N LYS A 33 11.77 -4.90 -6.46
CA LYS A 33 11.41 -3.96 -5.39
C LYS A 33 11.84 -2.51 -5.69
N LYS A 34 12.99 -2.32 -6.35
CA LYS A 34 13.46 -0.98 -6.74
C LYS A 34 12.54 -0.34 -7.77
N GLN A 35 12.06 -1.10 -8.74
CA GLN A 35 11.09 -0.62 -9.72
C GLN A 35 9.77 -0.26 -9.04
N VAL A 36 9.25 -1.08 -8.11
CA VAL A 36 8.04 -0.74 -7.35
C VAL A 36 8.23 0.55 -6.54
N ALA A 37 9.37 0.72 -5.86
CA ALA A 37 9.69 1.94 -5.13
C ALA A 37 9.80 3.17 -6.04
N ALA A 38 10.43 3.03 -7.21
CA ALA A 38 10.49 4.08 -8.22
C ALA A 38 9.11 4.43 -8.77
N LEU A 39 8.26 3.42 -9.00
CA LEU A 39 6.87 3.62 -9.40
C LEU A 39 6.08 4.35 -8.32
N LEU A 40 6.38 4.17 -7.04
CA LEU A 40 5.69 4.85 -5.95
C LEU A 40 6.34 6.17 -5.55
N HIS A 41 7.42 6.57 -6.23
CA HIS A 41 8.14 7.79 -5.89
C HIS A 41 7.27 9.04 -6.06
N PHE A 42 6.43 9.09 -7.11
CA PHE A 42 5.50 10.22 -7.35
C PHE A 42 4.56 10.46 -6.16
N HIS A 43 4.17 9.39 -5.45
CA HIS A 43 3.33 9.49 -4.26
C HIS A 43 4.10 10.08 -3.07
N THR A 44 5.39 9.83 -2.98
CA THR A 44 6.22 10.37 -1.90
C THR A 44 6.60 11.84 -2.10
N THR A 45 6.57 12.32 -3.34
CA THR A 45 6.87 13.71 -3.73
C THR A 45 5.61 14.58 -3.84
N GLY A 46 4.47 13.99 -4.23
CA GLY A 46 3.17 14.67 -4.34
C GLY A 46 2.37 14.68 -3.04
N ASN A 47 1.48 15.68 -2.89
CA ASN A 47 0.48 15.71 -1.83
C ASN A 47 -0.83 15.08 -2.34
N LEU A 48 -0.82 13.77 -2.53
CA LEU A 48 -1.98 13.05 -3.07
C LEU A 48 -3.03 12.81 -1.98
N PRO A 49 -4.32 13.07 -2.23
CA PRO A 49 -5.40 12.83 -1.28
C PRO A 49 -5.76 11.33 -1.19
N LEU A 50 -4.76 10.45 -1.14
CA LEU A 50 -4.93 9.00 -1.20
C LEU A 50 -5.71 8.48 0.01
N ARG A 51 -6.82 7.79 -0.27
CA ARG A 51 -7.73 7.14 0.67
C ARG A 51 -7.63 5.62 0.63
N GLU A 52 -7.30 5.04 -0.52
CA GLU A 52 -7.11 3.60 -0.66
C GLU A 52 -5.77 3.27 -1.31
N PHE A 53 -5.01 2.37 -0.69
CA PHE A 53 -3.76 1.86 -1.22
C PHE A 53 -3.78 0.33 -1.23
N ARG A 54 -3.61 -0.25 -2.42
CA ARG A 54 -3.63 -1.70 -2.63
C ARG A 54 -2.38 -2.15 -3.39
N LEU A 55 -1.74 -3.18 -2.88
CA LEU A 55 -0.55 -3.79 -3.48
C LEU A 55 -0.77 -5.30 -3.59
N SER A 56 -0.70 -5.87 -4.80
CA SER A 56 -0.85 -7.32 -5.03
C SER A 56 0.34 -7.87 -5.80
N ASP A 57 0.90 -8.98 -5.32
CA ASP A 57 1.95 -9.75 -6.03
C ASP A 57 3.20 -8.91 -6.37
N LEU A 58 3.45 -7.87 -5.56
CA LEU A 58 4.52 -6.91 -5.70
C LEU A 58 5.21 -6.73 -4.35
N TRP A 59 6.54 -6.51 -4.39
CA TRP A 59 7.33 -6.31 -3.19
C TRP A 59 7.78 -4.85 -3.04
N ILE A 60 7.50 -4.26 -1.89
CA ILE A 60 8.04 -2.98 -1.42
C ILE A 60 8.71 -3.17 -0.05
N SER A 61 9.69 -2.33 0.36
CA SER A 61 10.14 -2.39 1.76
C SER A 61 9.13 -1.82 2.73
N ASP A 62 9.16 -2.30 3.97
CA ASP A 62 8.51 -1.65 5.10
C ASP A 62 8.85 -0.16 5.21
N ALA A 63 10.10 0.23 4.89
CA ALA A 63 10.53 1.62 4.97
C ALA A 63 9.82 2.51 3.93
N ASP A 64 9.77 2.07 2.68
CA ASP A 64 9.09 2.80 1.59
C ASP A 64 7.56 2.78 1.82
N LEU A 65 7.01 1.64 2.26
CA LEU A 65 5.60 1.51 2.63
C LEU A 65 5.21 2.48 3.76
N LEU A 66 6.05 2.63 4.78
CA LEU A 66 5.84 3.61 5.84
C LEU A 66 5.97 5.05 5.34
N GLN A 67 6.84 5.32 4.37
CA GLN A 67 6.91 6.65 3.75
C GLN A 67 5.61 6.98 3.02
N ILE A 68 5.07 6.04 2.25
CA ILE A 68 3.77 6.16 1.57
C ILE A 68 2.66 6.46 2.58
N MET A 69 2.56 5.65 3.64
CA MET A 69 1.56 5.85 4.69
C MET A 69 1.70 7.20 5.40
N LYS A 70 2.93 7.64 5.72
CA LYS A 70 3.16 8.96 6.34
C LYS A 70 2.71 10.11 5.45
N ARG A 71 2.81 9.95 4.14
CA ARG A 71 2.35 10.93 3.13
C ARG A 71 0.86 10.82 2.84
N SER A 72 0.17 9.80 3.35
CA SER A 72 -1.26 9.58 3.17
C SER A 72 -2.04 9.66 4.49
N PRO A 73 -2.19 10.86 5.09
CA PRO A 73 -2.95 11.01 6.33
C PRO A 73 -4.45 10.67 6.16
N ARG A 74 -4.97 10.76 4.93
CA ARG A 74 -6.35 10.44 4.55
C ARG A 74 -6.57 8.95 4.25
N LEU A 75 -5.53 8.11 4.33
CA LEU A 75 -5.65 6.70 4.02
C LEU A 75 -6.64 6.02 4.96
N GLU A 76 -7.68 5.43 4.38
CA GLU A 76 -8.76 4.69 5.04
C GLU A 76 -8.61 3.18 4.85
N LEU A 77 -8.05 2.75 3.71
CA LEU A 77 -7.84 1.35 3.36
C LEU A 77 -6.38 1.09 2.98
N LEU A 78 -5.80 0.06 3.59
CA LEU A 78 -4.52 -0.53 3.22
C LEU A 78 -4.74 -2.02 2.93
N ALA A 79 -4.41 -2.46 1.72
CA ALA A 79 -4.39 -3.87 1.36
C ALA A 79 -3.04 -4.26 0.78
N ILE A 80 -2.43 -5.31 1.31
CA ILE A 80 -1.19 -5.90 0.82
C ILE A 80 -1.46 -7.39 0.62
N VAL A 81 -1.45 -7.85 -0.61
CA VAL A 81 -1.75 -9.25 -0.96
C VAL A 81 -0.56 -9.89 -1.64
N ASN A 82 -0.19 -11.10 -1.21
CA ASN A 82 1.01 -11.82 -1.64
C ASN A 82 2.26 -10.93 -1.57
N GLY A 83 2.31 -10.08 -0.55
CA GLY A 83 3.37 -9.11 -0.32
C GLY A 83 4.29 -9.53 0.84
N LYS A 84 5.48 -8.93 0.88
CA LYS A 84 6.42 -9.09 2.00
C LYS A 84 6.31 -7.88 2.93
N THR A 85 5.86 -8.12 4.15
CA THR A 85 5.73 -7.10 5.21
C THR A 85 5.97 -7.76 6.56
N SER A 86 6.32 -7.01 7.60
CA SER A 86 6.74 -7.58 8.88
C SER A 86 5.99 -7.00 10.09
N ASP A 87 6.11 -7.66 11.23
CA ASP A 87 5.64 -7.11 12.53
C ASP A 87 6.31 -5.77 12.88
N LYS A 88 7.52 -5.55 12.38
CA LYS A 88 8.22 -4.26 12.54
C LYS A 88 7.45 -3.15 11.85
N PHE A 89 6.90 -3.39 10.66
CA PHE A 89 6.04 -2.42 9.98
C PHE A 89 4.82 -2.06 10.83
N LEU A 90 4.12 -3.04 11.38
CA LEU A 90 2.95 -2.82 12.25
C LEU A 90 3.31 -2.08 13.54
N THR A 91 4.43 -2.44 14.18
CA THR A 91 4.93 -1.75 15.37
C THR A 91 5.21 -0.27 15.07
N GLN A 92 5.79 0.00 13.91
CA GLN A 92 6.11 1.37 13.49
C GLN A 92 4.86 2.19 13.12
N SER A 93 3.82 1.57 12.56
CA SER A 93 2.53 2.22 12.27
C SER A 93 1.64 2.41 13.51
N SER A 94 1.87 1.60 14.56
CA SER A 94 1.15 1.64 15.85
C SER A 94 1.67 2.70 16.84
N THR A 95 2.77 3.39 16.51
CA THR A 95 3.43 4.32 17.44
C THR A 95 3.25 5.76 17.00
N LYS A 96 2.91 6.65 17.95
CA LYS A 96 2.96 8.10 17.69
C LYS A 96 4.41 8.50 17.44
N ARG A 97 4.68 9.23 16.35
CA ARG A 97 6.03 9.67 15.97
C ARG A 97 6.09 11.16 15.68
N GLY A 98 7.27 11.75 15.85
CA GLY A 98 7.54 13.17 15.59
C GLY A 98 7.21 14.11 16.75
N ARG A 99 7.40 15.42 16.53
CA ARG A 99 7.02 16.51 17.42
C ARG A 99 6.25 17.56 16.60
N PRO A 100 4.94 17.81 16.86
CA PRO A 100 4.09 17.08 17.80
C PRO A 100 3.89 15.62 17.37
N ALA A 101 3.70 14.72 18.34
CA ALA A 101 3.58 13.29 18.09
C ALA A 101 2.26 12.98 17.35
N ARG A 102 2.35 12.48 16.12
CA ARG A 102 1.19 12.17 15.26
C ARG A 102 1.13 10.68 14.93
N TRP A 103 -0.08 10.18 14.74
CA TRP A 103 -0.33 8.83 14.23
C TRP A 103 -0.06 8.76 12.73
N ILE A 104 0.45 7.62 12.28
CA ILE A 104 0.55 7.31 10.85
C ILE A 104 -0.83 6.83 10.38
N CYS A 105 -1.34 7.43 9.29
CA CYS A 105 -2.67 7.18 8.74
C CYS A 105 -3.78 7.18 9.82
N PRO A 106 -4.06 8.31 10.48
CA PRO A 106 -5.08 8.35 11.54
C PRO A 106 -6.44 7.84 11.06
N ASN A 107 -6.79 8.04 9.80
CA ASN A 107 -8.08 7.65 9.24
C ASN A 107 -8.20 6.16 8.86
N LEU A 108 -7.12 5.38 8.99
CA LEU A 108 -7.10 3.99 8.58
C LEU A 108 -8.12 3.18 9.38
N SER A 109 -9.08 2.59 8.67
CA SER A 109 -10.19 1.83 9.25
C SER A 109 -10.24 0.40 8.70
N ARG A 110 -9.66 0.15 7.52
CA ARG A 110 -9.65 -1.15 6.85
C ARG A 110 -8.21 -1.57 6.56
N VAL A 111 -7.81 -2.74 7.06
CA VAL A 111 -6.46 -3.30 6.86
C VAL A 111 -6.58 -4.75 6.42
N CYS A 112 -5.95 -5.10 5.30
CA CYS A 112 -5.75 -6.48 4.87
C CYS A 112 -4.28 -6.70 4.57
N ILE A 113 -3.72 -7.75 5.17
CA ILE A 113 -2.36 -8.20 4.89
C ILE A 113 -2.43 -9.69 4.62
N MET A 114 -2.20 -10.12 3.39
CA MET A 114 -1.98 -11.51 3.02
C MET A 114 -0.51 -11.66 2.65
N THR A 115 0.20 -12.45 3.45
CA THR A 115 1.64 -12.59 3.38
C THR A 115 2.05 -13.52 2.24
N ASP A 116 3.19 -13.21 1.62
CA ASP A 116 3.80 -14.10 0.63
C ASP A 116 4.33 -15.39 1.31
N HIS A 117 3.54 -16.47 1.23
CA HIS A 117 3.90 -17.78 1.77
C HIS A 117 5.08 -18.45 1.05
N SER A 118 5.51 -17.95 -0.13
CA SER A 118 6.71 -18.45 -0.79
C SER A 118 7.99 -18.07 -0.05
N SER A 119 7.93 -17.06 0.84
CA SER A 119 9.07 -16.67 1.66
C SER A 119 9.29 -17.62 2.84
N LYS A 120 10.46 -18.25 2.87
CA LYS A 120 10.92 -19.07 4.00
C LYS A 120 11.35 -18.26 5.23
N SER A 121 11.34 -16.93 5.17
CA SER A 121 11.84 -16.07 6.26
C SER A 121 10.70 -15.38 6.99
N ASP A 122 10.57 -15.68 8.28
CA ASP A 122 9.49 -15.14 9.13
C ASP A 122 9.57 -13.62 9.32
N LYS A 123 10.75 -13.02 9.10
CA LYS A 123 10.91 -11.56 9.12
C LYS A 123 10.13 -10.82 8.03
N PHE A 124 9.60 -11.55 7.04
CA PHE A 124 8.77 -11.00 5.96
C PHE A 124 7.31 -11.41 6.08
N LYS A 125 6.90 -11.86 7.27
CA LYS A 125 5.52 -12.20 7.61
C LYS A 125 5.05 -11.33 8.77
N VAL A 126 3.76 -11.06 8.77
CA VAL A 126 3.06 -10.46 9.90
C VAL A 126 2.46 -11.61 10.71
N SER A 127 2.75 -11.63 12.01
CA SER A 127 2.17 -12.61 12.92
C SER A 127 0.79 -12.16 13.42
N LYS A 128 0.00 -13.12 13.90
CA LYS A 128 -1.27 -12.83 14.61
C LYS A 128 -1.04 -11.94 15.83
N GLU A 129 0.07 -12.15 16.54
CA GLU A 129 0.46 -11.32 17.70
C GLU A 129 0.78 -9.88 17.29
N GLY A 130 1.55 -9.69 16.21
CA GLY A 130 1.88 -8.38 15.66
C GLY A 130 0.63 -7.61 15.21
N MET A 131 -0.29 -8.28 14.51
CA MET A 131 -1.57 -7.69 14.12
C MET A 131 -2.45 -7.37 15.35
N GLY A 132 -2.52 -8.27 16.33
CA GLY A 132 -3.23 -8.04 17.59
C GLY A 132 -2.70 -6.84 18.37
N ALA A 133 -1.38 -6.70 18.46
CA ALA A 133 -0.75 -5.54 19.08
C ALA A 133 -1.11 -4.22 18.36
N PHE A 134 -1.15 -4.23 17.03
CA PHE A 134 -1.58 -3.09 16.22
C PHE A 134 -3.03 -2.69 16.47
N VAL A 135 -3.96 -3.65 16.45
CA VAL A 135 -5.38 -3.41 16.74
C VAL A 135 -5.55 -2.88 18.16
N ALA A 136 -4.94 -3.53 19.15
CA ALA A 136 -5.02 -3.13 20.54
C ALA A 136 -4.49 -1.70 20.79
N ALA A 137 -3.42 -1.30 20.08
CA ALA A 137 -2.87 0.04 20.18
C ALA A 137 -3.85 1.11 19.70
N ARG A 138 -4.54 0.88 18.58
CA ARG A 138 -5.58 1.79 18.07
C ARG A 138 -6.83 1.81 18.95
N LEU A 139 -7.24 0.67 19.47
CA LEU A 139 -8.38 0.57 20.38
C LEU A 139 -8.16 1.38 21.66
N ARG A 140 -6.99 1.24 22.28
CA ARG A 140 -6.60 1.99 23.49
C ARG A 140 -6.72 3.51 23.31
N VAL A 141 -6.35 4.02 22.13
CA VAL A 141 -6.48 5.45 21.83
C VAL A 141 -7.93 5.89 21.66
N ASN A 142 -8.75 5.10 20.98
CA ASN A 142 -10.17 5.37 20.85
C ASN A 142 -10.83 5.42 22.25
N GLN A 143 -10.59 4.41 23.09
CA GLN A 143 -11.14 4.33 24.45
C GLN A 143 -10.69 5.51 25.33
N ALA A 144 -9.40 5.87 25.29
CA ALA A 144 -8.88 6.99 26.07
C ALA A 144 -9.43 8.37 25.64
N SER A 145 -9.91 8.47 24.39
CA SER A 145 -10.54 9.71 23.89
C SER A 145 -11.98 9.82 24.37
N SER A 146 -12.72 8.70 24.36
CA SER A 146 -14.08 8.62 24.91
C SER A 146 -14.13 8.98 26.39
N THR A 147 -13.17 8.52 27.21
CA THR A 147 -13.13 8.84 28.64
C THR A 147 -12.81 10.31 28.93
N ARG A 148 -12.17 11.01 28.00
CA ARG A 148 -11.82 12.43 28.12
C ARG A 148 -12.85 13.36 27.45
N GLY A 149 -13.94 12.82 26.90
CA GLY A 149 -14.94 13.59 26.17
C GLY A 149 -14.42 14.23 24.88
N GLY A 150 -13.27 13.78 24.36
CA GLY A 150 -12.63 14.32 23.16
C GLY A 150 -12.83 13.42 21.95
N ALA A 151 -12.79 14.01 20.75
CA ALA A 151 -12.80 13.24 19.51
C ALA A 151 -11.54 12.35 19.40
N PRO A 152 -11.68 11.11 18.90
CA PRO A 152 -10.54 10.18 18.83
C PRO A 152 -9.50 10.65 17.82
N SER A 153 -8.22 10.54 18.21
CA SER A 153 -7.09 10.93 17.34
C SER A 153 -6.79 9.94 16.20
N VAL A 154 -7.49 8.80 16.16
CA VAL A 154 -7.43 7.78 15.10
C VAL A 154 -8.82 7.17 14.91
N SER A 155 -9.14 6.76 13.69
CA SER A 155 -10.36 6.00 13.38
C SER A 155 -10.36 4.64 14.08
N ARG A 156 -11.56 4.17 14.43
CA ARG A 156 -11.80 2.78 14.81
C ARG A 156 -11.50 1.87 13.62
N LEU A 157 -10.83 0.74 13.87
CA LEU A 157 -10.68 -0.30 12.86
C LEU A 157 -12.02 -1.01 12.69
N MET A 158 -12.52 -0.97 11.46
CA MET A 158 -13.79 -1.57 11.06
C MET A 158 -13.55 -2.97 10.55
N ASN A 159 -12.51 -3.20 9.73
CA ASN A 159 -12.17 -4.51 9.22
C ASN A 159 -10.65 -4.77 9.29
N VAL A 160 -10.25 -5.93 9.78
CA VAL A 160 -8.85 -6.36 9.85
C VAL A 160 -8.74 -7.81 9.38
N ARG A 161 -7.97 -8.04 8.32
CA ARG A 161 -7.72 -9.37 7.76
C ARG A 161 -6.23 -9.67 7.73
N LEU A 162 -5.87 -10.89 8.14
CA LEU A 162 -4.51 -11.42 8.05
C LEU A 162 -4.57 -12.79 7.37
N ASP A 163 -3.94 -12.91 6.21
CA ASP A 163 -3.99 -14.10 5.37
C ASP A 163 -5.45 -14.52 5.07
N GLU A 164 -5.77 -15.80 5.20
CA GLU A 164 -7.13 -16.34 5.03
C GLU A 164 -8.02 -16.14 6.26
N ASP A 165 -7.45 -15.65 7.37
CA ASP A 165 -8.17 -15.46 8.62
C ASP A 165 -8.66 -14.00 8.74
N ASP A 166 -9.98 -13.83 8.85
CA ASP A 166 -10.53 -12.60 9.41
C ASP A 166 -10.21 -12.58 10.91
N ILE A 167 -9.44 -11.58 11.35
CA ILE A 167 -9.15 -11.45 12.77
C ILE A 167 -10.32 -10.70 13.41
N ILE A 168 -11.26 -11.48 13.92
CA ILE A 168 -12.39 -10.99 14.69
C ILE A 168 -11.86 -10.60 16.08
N PHE A 169 -11.73 -9.31 16.33
CA PHE A 169 -11.63 -8.77 17.69
C PHE A 169 -13.03 -8.35 18.13
N ASP A 170 -13.35 -8.47 19.43
CA ASP A 170 -14.68 -8.24 20.06
C ASP A 170 -15.33 -6.83 19.82
N ASN A 171 -14.74 -6.00 18.96
CA ASN A 171 -15.18 -4.65 18.64
C ASN A 171 -14.91 -4.26 17.17
N ILE A 172 -14.75 -5.21 16.26
CA ILE A 172 -14.58 -4.97 14.82
C ILE A 172 -15.90 -5.32 14.12
N LEU A 173 -16.47 -4.36 13.38
CA LEU A 173 -17.68 -4.58 12.60
C LEU A 173 -17.28 -5.35 11.34
N ASN A 174 -17.44 -6.67 11.34
CA ASN A 174 -17.07 -7.49 10.18
C ASN A 174 -18.01 -7.16 9.00
N VAL A 175 -17.58 -6.25 8.13
CA VAL A 175 -18.23 -5.97 6.84
C VAL A 175 -17.53 -6.83 5.80
N ASP A 176 -18.31 -7.54 4.97
CA ASP A 176 -17.78 -8.41 3.92
C ASP A 176 -16.66 -7.73 3.12
N TRP A 177 -15.48 -8.35 3.15
CA TRP A 177 -14.37 -7.97 2.27
C TRP A 177 -14.69 -8.43 0.85
N ALA A 178 -15.24 -7.53 0.02
CA ALA A 178 -15.28 -7.74 -1.42
C ALA A 178 -13.87 -7.52 -2.01
N TRP A 179 -13.06 -8.58 -1.99
CA TRP A 179 -11.90 -8.70 -2.86
C TRP A 179 -11.98 -10.05 -3.55
N SER A 180 -12.38 -10.06 -4.82
CA SER A 180 -12.05 -11.15 -5.71
C SER A 180 -10.78 -10.79 -6.47
N HIS A 181 -9.87 -11.76 -6.63
CA HIS A 181 -8.69 -11.64 -7.50
C HIS A 181 -9.09 -11.28 -8.94
N ASP A 182 -10.38 -11.50 -9.27
CA ASP A 182 -11.07 -11.26 -10.53
C ASP A 182 -11.94 -9.99 -10.54
N ASP A 183 -11.85 -9.12 -9.52
CA ASP A 183 -12.64 -7.87 -9.42
C ASP A 183 -12.14 -6.82 -10.41
N THR A 184 -12.36 -7.13 -11.68
CA THR A 184 -12.69 -6.14 -12.69
C THR A 184 -13.94 -5.34 -12.29
N CYS A 185 -14.77 -5.79 -11.35
CA CYS A 185 -16.02 -5.11 -10.99
C CYS A 185 -15.94 -4.34 -9.66
N SER A 186 -15.45 -3.10 -9.69
CA SER A 186 -15.91 -2.05 -8.77
C SER A 186 -16.54 -0.92 -9.59
N PRO A 187 -17.73 -0.38 -9.18
CA PRO A 187 -18.54 0.51 -10.00
C PRO A 187 -18.11 1.99 -9.95
N HIS A 188 -16.98 2.32 -9.31
CA HIS A 188 -16.47 3.68 -9.30
C HIS A 188 -15.53 3.88 -10.49
N ARG A 189 -15.93 4.79 -11.41
CA ARG A 189 -15.18 5.30 -12.58
C ARG A 189 -13.72 4.84 -12.59
N ARG A 190 -13.47 3.75 -13.32
CA ARG A 190 -12.11 3.38 -13.69
C ARG A 190 -11.53 4.55 -14.48
N LEU A 191 -10.44 5.14 -14.00
CA LEU A 191 -9.40 5.55 -14.92
C LEU A 191 -8.74 4.25 -15.37
N VAL A 192 -9.34 3.60 -16.38
CA VAL A 192 -8.55 2.73 -17.26
C VAL A 192 -7.62 3.70 -17.94
N ALA A 193 -6.46 3.86 -17.35
CA ALA A 193 -5.44 4.63 -18.00
C ALA A 193 -5.13 3.95 -19.34
N PRO A 194 -5.12 4.68 -20.46
CA PRO A 194 -4.99 4.10 -21.80
C PRO A 194 -3.61 3.50 -22.08
N TRP A 195 -2.71 3.42 -21.09
CA TRP A 195 -1.46 2.70 -21.22
C TRP A 195 -1.65 1.20 -20.94
N GLU A 196 -2.30 0.54 -21.89
CA GLU A 196 -1.90 -0.81 -22.30
C GLU A 196 -0.47 -0.76 -22.87
N TYR A 197 0.52 -0.38 -22.07
CA TYR A 197 1.91 -0.55 -22.44
C TYR A 197 2.35 -1.93 -22.02
N ASN A 198 2.33 -2.81 -23.01
CA ASN A 198 3.19 -3.97 -23.11
C ASN A 198 4.58 -3.57 -22.59
N LEU A 199 5.00 -4.10 -21.42
CA LEU A 199 6.32 -3.81 -20.84
C LEU A 199 7.46 -4.21 -21.80
N ASP A 200 7.15 -5.03 -22.81
CA ASP A 200 7.96 -5.34 -24.00
C ASP A 200 8.29 -4.12 -24.88
N ALA A 201 7.45 -3.09 -24.91
CA ALA A 201 7.70 -1.89 -25.71
C ALA A 201 8.71 -0.96 -25.04
N ALA A 202 8.70 -0.86 -23.70
CA ALA A 202 9.67 -0.03 -22.97
C ALA A 202 11.09 -0.64 -22.99
N SER A 203 11.21 -1.98 -22.96
CA SER A 203 12.48 -2.68 -23.14
C SER A 203 12.99 -2.62 -24.59
N ARG A 204 12.09 -2.63 -25.59
CA ARG A 204 12.47 -2.38 -26.99
C ARG A 204 12.87 -0.93 -27.26
N TRP A 205 12.29 0.05 -26.56
CA TRP A 205 12.72 1.45 -26.67
C TRP A 205 14.09 1.71 -26.04
N TRP A 206 14.43 1.02 -24.94
CA TRP A 206 15.78 1.08 -24.36
C TRP A 206 16.84 0.31 -25.15
N MET A 207 16.45 -0.70 -25.92
CA MET A 207 17.36 -1.39 -26.86
C MET A 207 17.44 -0.72 -28.24
N SER A 208 16.50 0.16 -28.59
CA SER A 208 16.44 0.85 -29.89
C SER A 208 17.07 2.25 -29.90
N THR A 209 17.65 2.73 -28.80
CA THR A 209 18.36 4.03 -28.75
C THR A 209 19.88 3.90 -28.88
N ARG A 210 20.41 2.74 -29.30
CA ARG A 210 21.84 2.54 -29.65
C ARG A 210 22.11 2.45 -31.16
N HIS A 211 21.25 3.00 -32.02
CA HIS A 211 21.48 3.05 -33.48
C HIS A 211 21.04 4.39 -34.09
N TRP A 212 21.58 5.49 -33.57
CA TRP A 212 21.50 6.82 -34.19
C TRP A 212 22.89 7.51 -34.23
N GLU A 213 23.95 6.75 -34.50
CA GLU A 213 25.28 7.32 -34.80
C GLU A 213 25.64 7.33 -36.29
N ASP A 214 24.72 6.95 -37.21
CA ASP A 214 25.02 6.89 -38.66
C ASP A 214 24.24 7.89 -39.54
N LEU A 215 23.79 9.02 -39.00
CA LEU A 215 23.30 10.13 -39.83
C LEU A 215 23.71 11.50 -39.27
N LEU A 216 25.02 11.76 -39.29
CA LEU A 216 25.63 13.08 -39.55
C LEU A 216 26.96 12.87 -40.30
#